data_AF-A0A3N4VX86-F1
#
_entry.id   AF-A0A3N4VX86-F1
#
_cell.length_a   1.000
_cell.length_b   1.000
_cell.length_c   1.000
_cell.angle_alpha   90.00
_cell.angle_beta   90.00
_cell.angle_gamma   90.00
#
_symmetry.space_group_name_H-M   'P 1'
#
loop_
_entity.id
_entity.type
_entity.pdbx_description
1 polymer ?
#
loop_
_entity_poly.entity_id
_entity_poly.type
_entity_poly.pdbx_seq_one_letter_code
_entity_poly.pdbx_strand_id
1 'polypeptide(L)' 'MTIQNNKPVKFELKGDEGKRVALAAAKRVIKQHHKEIRALAYK' A
#
# COMPACT_ATOMS: atom_id res chain seq x y z
N MET A 1 -16.31 -22.29 25.96
CA MET A 1 -15.23 -21.55 25.29
C MET A 1 -15.70 -21.14 23.90
N THR A 2 -16.13 -19.89 23.72
CA THR A 2 -16.55 -19.34 22.41
C THR A 2 -15.31 -19.01 21.58
N ILE A 3 -15.09 -19.77 20.51
CA ILE A 3 -14.04 -19.51 19.51
C ILE A 3 -14.39 -18.17 18.83
N GLN A 4 -13.69 -17.09 19.21
CA GLN A 4 -13.81 -15.80 18.52
C GLN A 4 -13.30 -15.98 17.10
N ASN A 5 -14.22 -15.95 16.13
CA ASN A 5 -13.94 -15.97 14.71
C ASN A 5 -13.26 -14.64 14.32
N ASN A 6 -11.96 -14.49 14.59
CA ASN A 6 -11.17 -13.33 14.20
C ASN A 6 -10.85 -13.39 12.70
N LYS A 7 -11.89 -13.43 11.87
CA LYS A 7 -11.74 -13.35 10.42
C LYS A 7 -11.31 -11.93 10.09
N PRO A 8 -10.22 -11.73 9.34
CA PRO A 8 -9.81 -10.40 8.93
C PRO A 8 -10.95 -9.72 8.17
N VAL A 9 -11.45 -8.63 8.73
CA VAL A 9 -12.49 -7.82 8.10
C VAL A 9 -11.86 -7.07 6.93
N LYS A 10 -12.46 -7.16 5.73
CA LYS A 10 -12.02 -6.35 4.60
C LYS A 10 -12.26 -4.87 4.93
N PHE A 11 -11.19 -4.14 5.21
CA PHE A 11 -11.21 -2.69 5.27
C PHE A 11 -11.00 -2.13 3.87
N GLU A 12 -12.09 -1.73 3.22
CA GLU A 12 -12.03 -0.97 1.97
C GLU A 12 -11.79 0.49 2.31
N LEU A 13 -10.56 0.96 2.10
CA LEU A 13 -10.23 2.38 2.29
C LEU A 13 -10.82 3.18 1.13
N LYS A 14 -11.95 3.86 1.37
CA LYS A 14 -12.65 4.68 0.38
C LYS A 14 -12.43 6.18 0.67
N GLY A 15 -12.74 7.02 -0.32
CA GLY A 15 -12.65 8.48 -0.18
C GLY A 15 -11.21 8.99 0.01
N ASP A 16 -11.08 10.14 0.67
CA ASP A 16 -9.79 10.82 0.81
C ASP A 16 -8.80 10.09 1.73
N GLU A 17 -9.30 9.32 2.68
CA GLU A 17 -8.49 8.48 3.56
C GLU A 17 -7.81 7.36 2.77
N GLY A 18 -8.54 6.71 1.85
CA GLY A 18 -7.97 5.70 0.96
C GLY A 18 -6.92 6.26 0.02
N LYS A 19 -7.12 7.47 -0.52
CA LYS A 19 -6.12 8.14 -1.36
C LYS A 19 -4.82 8.39 -0.59
N ARG A 20 -4.90 8.80 0.68
CA ARG A 20 -3.71 9.06 1.52
C ARG A 20 -2.91 7.78 1.78
N VAL A 21 -3.59 6.68 2.09
CA VAL A 21 -2.94 5.40 2.31
C VAL A 21 -2.32 4.85 1.02
N ALA A 22 -3.05 4.93 -0.10
CA ALA A 22 -2.55 4.53 -1.41
C ALA A 22 -1.30 5.35 -1.81
N LEU A 23 -1.33 6.67 -1.61
CA LEU A 23 -0.19 7.55 -1.88
C LEU A 23 1.01 7.21 -0.99
N ALA A 24 0.78 6.96 0.31
CA ALA A 24 1.84 6.57 1.23
C ALA A 24 2.48 5.23 0.83
N ALA A 25 1.66 4.25 0.43
CA ALA A 25 2.13 2.96 -0.06
C ALA A 25 2.96 3.12 -1.34
N ALA A 26 2.45 3.87 -2.33
CA ALA A 26 3.17 4.17 -3.57
C ALA A 26 4.53 4.82 -3.31
N LYS A 27 4.59 5.81 -2.40
CA LYS A 27 5.86 6.46 -2.01
C LYS A 27 6.87 5.46 -1.42
N ARG A 28 6.43 4.49 -0.63
CA ARG A 28 7.31 3.44 -0.08
C ARG A 28 7.90 2.56 -1.18
N VAL A 29 7.06 2.10 -2.11
CA VAL A 29 7.49 1.27 -3.24
C VAL A 29 8.50 2.02 -4.10
N ILE A 30 8.20 3.28 -4.47
CA ILE A 30 9.12 4.10 -5.26
C ILE A 30 10.46 4.28 -4.55
N LYS A 31 10.44 4.54 -3.23
CA LYS A 31 11.68 4.70 -2.45
C LYS A 31 12.51 3.42 -2.43
N GLN A 32 11.86 2.27 -2.24
CA GLN A 32 12.52 0.97 -2.21
C GLN A 32 13.15 0.62 -3.57
N HIS A 33 12.45 0.91 -4.67
CA HIS A 33 12.87 0.56 -6.03
C HIS A 33 13.51 1.72 -6.80
N HIS A 34 13.94 2.77 -6.11
CA HIS A 34 14.40 4.01 -6.74
C HIS A 34 15.52 3.80 -7.76
N LYS A 35 16.47 2.90 -7.49
CA LYS A 35 17.58 2.60 -8.41
C LYS A 35 17.11 1.95 -9.71
N GLU A 36 16.19 1.00 -9.61
CA GLU A 36 15.62 0.26 -10.74
C GLU A 36 14.75 1.19 -11.60
N ILE A 37 13.89 1.97 -10.95
CA ILE A 37 13.05 2.99 -11.61
C ILE A 37 13.93 3.98 -12.37
N ARG A 38 15.03 4.43 -11.75
CA ARG A 38 15.99 5.33 -12.41
C ARG A 38 16.68 4.64 -13.58
N ALA A 39 17.13 3.40 -13.43
CA ALA A 39 17.76 2.67 -14.52
C ALA A 39 16.82 2.47 -15.73
N LEU A 40 15.52 2.29 -15.49
CA LEU A 40 14.50 2.19 -16.55
C LEU A 40 14.18 3.54 -17.20
N ALA A 41 14.15 4.63 -16.43
CA ALA A 41 13.77 5.95 -16.93
C ALA A 41 14.84 6.62 -17.81
N TYR A 42 16.11 6.22 -17.66
CA TYR A 42 17.26 6.77 -18.40
C TYR A 42 17.84 5.78 -19.43
N LYS A 43 17.06 4.79 -19.84
CA LYS A 43 17.38 3.88 -20.94
C LYS A 43 16.88 4.45 -22.26
#